data_AF-A0A1B6IA44-F1
#
_entry.id   AF-A0A1B6IA44-F1
#
_cell.length_a   1.000
_cell.length_b   1.000
_cell.length_c   1.000
_cell.angle_alpha   90.00
_cell.angle_beta   90.00
_cell.angle_gamma   90.00
#
_symmetry.space_group_name_H-M   'P 1'
#
loop_
_entity.id
_entity.type
_entity.pdbx_description
1 polymer ?
#
loop_
_entity_poly.entity_id
_entity_poly.type
_entity_poly.pdbx_seq_one_letter_code
_entity_poly.pdbx_strand_id
1 'polypeptide(L)'
;MRVLLILISLCGLAHCARILAVLPFPSKSHSILQYAIFRLLAQRGHEVVVYSPYPPPYSIANLTYIDLPTVLNDIYSTWSFEQFNEKVLEQNFYGFPIKGIWDVIALACEDVFENKNVADLLESDKHFDLVFLEVSLGQASLTAFSHKFQAPIINFQGFSTWGLTDWIVGNSLSISHIPDIASFPFTHNMSF
;
A
#
# COMPACT_ATOMS: atom_id res chain seq x y z
N MET A 1 11.96 -7.62 -44.29
CA MET A 1 12.44 -8.53 -43.23
C MET A 1 13.36 -7.84 -42.21
N ARG A 2 14.44 -7.13 -42.62
CA ARG A 2 15.34 -6.44 -41.67
C ARG A 2 14.67 -5.34 -40.83
N VAL A 3 13.81 -4.51 -41.42
CA VAL A 3 13.07 -3.46 -40.70
C VAL A 3 12.11 -4.05 -39.65
N LEU A 4 11.45 -5.15 -39.98
CA LEU A 4 10.54 -5.86 -39.07
C LEU A 4 11.30 -6.43 -37.85
N LEU A 5 12.49 -7.00 -38.07
CA LEU A 5 13.34 -7.50 -36.98
C LEU A 5 13.83 -6.38 -36.06
N ILE A 6 14.17 -5.21 -36.62
CA ILE A 6 14.57 -4.03 -35.84
C ILE A 6 13.39 -3.54 -34.99
N LEU A 7 12.18 -3.43 -35.57
CA LEU A 7 10.97 -3.02 -34.85
C LEU A 7 10.60 -4.00 -33.74
N ILE A 8 10.68 -5.31 -33.96
CA ILE A 8 10.43 -6.33 -32.92
C ILE A 8 11.47 -6.21 -31.80
N SER A 9 12.75 -5.99 -32.12
CA SER A 9 13.78 -5.80 -31.10
C SER A 9 13.58 -4.51 -30.28
N LEU A 10 13.09 -3.44 -30.91
CA LEU A 10 12.78 -2.17 -30.26
C LEU A 10 11.54 -2.28 -29.37
N CYS A 11 10.51 -3.03 -29.79
CA CYS A 11 9.35 -3.32 -28.94
C CYS A 11 9.74 -4.14 -27.71
N GLY A 12 10.71 -5.06 -27.83
CA GLY A 12 11.23 -5.82 -26.67
C GLY A 12 12.03 -4.97 -25.67
N LEU A 13 12.48 -3.78 -26.06
CA LEU A 13 13.21 -2.84 -25.20
C LEU A 13 12.29 -1.81 -24.52
N ALA A 14 11.05 -1.67 -25.00
CA ALA A 14 10.06 -0.75 -24.46
C ALA A 14 9.22 -1.46 -23.40
N HIS A 15 9.61 -1.37 -22.13
CA HIS A 15 8.79 -1.81 -21.01
C HIS A 15 7.91 -0.65 -20.53
N CYS A 16 6.64 -0.66 -20.93
CA CYS A 16 5.65 0.35 -20.54
C CYS A 16 4.39 -0.32 -19.98
N ALA A 17 4.48 -0.75 -18.73
CA ALA A 17 3.33 -1.26 -17.97
C ALA A 17 2.42 -0.13 -17.48
N ARG A 18 1.10 -0.38 -17.46
CA ARG A 18 0.09 0.45 -16.83
C ARG A 18 -0.25 -0.11 -15.45
N ILE A 19 0.01 0.67 -14.41
CA ILE A 19 0.02 0.24 -13.02
C ILE A 19 -1.11 0.96 -12.27
N LEU A 20 -1.98 0.20 -11.63
CA LEU A 20 -2.97 0.73 -10.69
C LEU A 20 -2.38 0.68 -9.28
N ALA A 21 -2.34 1.80 -8.58
CA ALA A 21 -2.00 1.85 -7.17
C ALA A 21 -3.21 2.32 -6.36
N VAL A 22 -3.63 1.54 -5.36
CA VAL A 22 -4.71 1.91 -4.43
C VAL A 22 -4.15 1.91 -3.02
N LEU A 23 -3.99 3.11 -2.46
CA LEU A 23 -3.27 3.34 -1.21
C LEU A 23 -4.17 4.09 -0.21
N PRO A 24 -5.13 3.44 0.45
CA PRO A 24 -6.09 4.11 1.32
C PRO A 24 -5.56 4.41 2.73
N PHE A 25 -4.29 4.10 3.01
CA PHE A 25 -3.74 4.25 4.34
C PHE A 25 -3.81 5.73 4.78
N PRO A 26 -4.47 6.06 5.91
CA PRO A 26 -4.71 7.44 6.34
C PRO A 26 -3.51 8.02 7.08
N SER A 27 -2.31 7.80 6.54
CA SER A 27 -1.07 8.40 7.04
C SER A 27 -0.13 8.72 5.89
N LYS A 28 0.34 9.97 5.84
CA LYS A 28 1.28 10.44 4.82
C LYS A 28 2.56 9.62 4.75
N SER A 29 3.01 9.03 5.87
CA SER A 29 4.23 8.20 5.88
C SER A 29 4.11 6.97 4.97
N HIS A 30 2.90 6.42 4.83
CA HIS A 30 2.55 5.29 3.97
C HIS A 30 2.38 5.67 2.49
N SER A 31 2.81 6.88 2.10
CA SER A 31 2.87 7.25 0.67
C SER A 31 4.25 7.76 0.26
N ILE A 32 5.14 8.08 1.22
CA ILE A 32 6.46 8.65 0.92
C ILE A 32 7.30 7.71 0.07
N LEU A 33 7.43 6.45 0.51
CA LEU A 33 8.25 5.45 -0.20
C LEU A 33 7.59 5.01 -1.51
N GLN A 34 6.27 4.80 -1.50
CA GLN A 34 5.51 4.43 -2.70
C GLN A 34 5.65 5.52 -3.77
N TYR A 35 5.53 6.80 -3.43
CA TYR A 35 5.73 7.88 -4.39
C TYR A 35 7.16 7.95 -4.92
N ALA A 36 8.18 7.69 -4.10
CA ALA A 36 9.54 7.58 -4.62
C ALA A 36 9.66 6.48 -5.70
N ILE A 37 9.00 5.34 -5.51
CA ILE A 37 8.93 4.24 -6.49
C ILE A 37 8.15 4.68 -7.73
N PHE A 38 6.97 5.26 -7.57
CA PHE A 38 6.11 5.66 -8.69
C PHE A 38 6.75 6.74 -9.56
N ARG A 39 7.51 7.68 -8.96
CA ARG A 39 8.31 8.65 -9.72
C ARG A 39 9.30 7.94 -10.65
N LEU A 40 10.02 6.95 -10.14
CA LEU A 40 11.04 6.22 -10.90
C LEU A 40 10.44 5.29 -11.96
N LEU A 41 9.24 4.75 -11.72
CA LEU A 41 8.47 3.99 -12.71
C LEU A 41 7.97 4.90 -13.83
N ALA A 42 7.37 6.04 -13.49
CA ALA A 42 6.89 7.03 -14.46
C ALA A 42 8.04 7.56 -15.35
N GLN A 43 9.21 7.84 -14.76
CA GLN A 43 10.42 8.23 -15.50
C GLN A 43 10.93 7.16 -16.48
N ARG A 44 10.64 5.89 -16.20
CA ARG A 44 10.99 4.76 -17.08
C ARG A 44 9.94 4.48 -18.16
N GLY A 45 8.86 5.24 -18.19
CA GLY A 45 7.80 5.13 -19.21
C GLY A 45 6.59 4.30 -18.79
N HIS A 46 6.50 3.87 -17.53
CA HIS A 46 5.29 3.23 -17.00
C HIS A 46 4.19 4.26 -16.75
N GLU A 47 2.93 3.93 -17.06
CA GLU A 47 1.77 4.72 -16.65
C GLU A 47 1.36 4.29 -15.24
N VAL A 48 1.36 5.20 -14.27
CA VAL A 48 0.96 4.92 -12.89
C VAL A 48 -0.29 5.73 -12.55
N VAL A 49 -1.39 5.04 -12.25
CA VAL A 49 -2.64 5.66 -11.78
C VAL A 49 -2.77 5.39 -10.29
N VAL A 50 -2.68 6.44 -9.48
CA VAL A 50 -2.65 6.34 -8.02
C VAL A 50 -3.95 6.89 -7.44
N TYR A 51 -4.63 6.06 -6.65
CA TYR A 51 -5.73 6.45 -5.78
C TYR A 51 -5.19 6.54 -4.35
N SER A 52 -5.21 7.74 -3.77
CA SER A 52 -4.67 7.97 -2.43
C SER A 52 -5.32 9.19 -1.77
N PRO A 53 -5.39 9.24 -0.42
CA PRO A 53 -5.80 10.42 0.32
C PRO A 53 -4.74 11.54 0.32
N TYR A 54 -3.50 11.25 -0.09
CA TYR A 54 -2.40 12.22 -0.06
C TYR A 54 -1.81 12.41 -1.46
N PRO A 55 -1.74 13.64 -1.99
CA PRO A 55 -1.20 13.88 -3.33
C PRO A 55 0.33 13.68 -3.37
N PRO A 56 0.89 13.30 -4.54
CA PRO A 56 2.33 13.24 -4.73
C PRO A 56 2.96 14.64 -4.59
N PRO A 57 4.18 14.76 -4.04
CA PRO A 57 4.84 16.06 -3.84
C PRO A 57 5.47 16.64 -5.12
N TYR A 58 5.11 16.11 -6.29
CA TYR A 58 5.66 16.48 -7.59
C TYR A 58 4.62 16.23 -8.69
N SER A 59 4.84 16.87 -9.85
CA SER A 59 4.11 16.58 -11.08
C SER A 59 5.08 15.94 -12.08
N ILE A 60 4.65 14.86 -12.73
CA ILE A 60 5.44 14.17 -13.76
C ILE A 60 4.50 13.53 -14.79
N ALA A 61 4.96 13.46 -16.04
CA ALA A 61 4.26 12.71 -17.08
C ALA A 61 4.09 11.23 -16.66
N ASN A 62 3.05 10.58 -17.16
CA ASN A 62 2.71 9.18 -16.89
C ASN A 62 2.41 8.86 -15.42
N LEU A 63 2.19 9.86 -14.56
CA LEU A 63 1.62 9.65 -13.23
C LEU A 63 0.32 10.44 -13.10
N THR A 64 -0.78 9.72 -12.88
CA THR A 64 -2.11 10.30 -12.64
C THR A 64 -2.47 10.08 -11.17
N TYR A 65 -2.79 11.18 -10.48
CA TYR A 65 -3.32 11.14 -9.13
C TYR A 65 -4.84 11.29 -9.16
N ILE A 66 -5.53 10.45 -8.40
CA ILE A 66 -6.96 10.53 -8.15
C ILE A 66 -7.15 10.58 -6.64
N ASP A 67 -7.85 11.63 -6.20
CA ASP A 67 -8.13 11.84 -4.79
C ASP A 67 -9.06 10.74 -4.25
N LEU A 68 -8.63 10.11 -3.17
CA LEU A 68 -9.35 9.04 -2.48
C LEU A 68 -9.44 9.40 -0.99
N PRO A 69 -10.35 10.32 -0.61
CA PRO A 69 -10.54 10.69 0.78
C PRO A 69 -11.08 9.49 1.57
N THR A 70 -10.65 9.39 2.82
CA THR A 70 -11.18 8.44 3.81
C THR A 70 -11.65 9.22 5.02
N VAL A 71 -12.64 8.72 5.75
CA VAL A 71 -13.16 9.33 7.01
C VAL A 71 -12.04 9.62 8.01
N LEU A 72 -10.95 8.88 7.91
CA LEU A 72 -9.82 8.95 8.83
C LEU A 72 -8.86 10.11 8.54
N ASN A 73 -8.84 10.64 7.32
CA ASN A 73 -8.14 11.89 7.04
C ASN A 73 -8.66 13.03 7.93
N ASP A 74 -9.97 13.09 8.12
CA ASP A 74 -10.61 14.13 8.93
C ASP A 74 -10.37 13.89 10.42
N ILE A 75 -10.42 12.64 10.88
CA ILE A 75 -10.17 12.30 12.29
C ILE A 75 -8.73 12.64 12.68
N TYR A 76 -7.72 12.18 11.93
CA TYR A 76 -6.32 12.40 12.30
C TYR A 76 -5.84 13.83 12.11
N SER A 77 -6.45 14.60 11.20
CA SER A 77 -6.14 16.03 11.05
C SER A 77 -6.53 16.87 12.27
N THR A 78 -7.38 16.32 13.17
CA THR A 78 -7.85 17.01 14.38
C THR A 78 -7.17 16.56 15.67
N TRP A 79 -6.36 15.49 15.64
CA TRP A 79 -5.70 14.97 16.84
C TRP A 79 -4.49 15.82 17.25
N SER A 80 -4.40 16.15 18.54
CA SER A 80 -3.16 16.67 19.11
C SER A 80 -2.12 15.54 19.28
N PHE A 81 -0.84 15.92 19.39
CA PHE A 81 0.22 14.96 19.68
C PHE A 81 -0.02 14.23 21.01
N GLU A 82 -0.56 14.91 22.05
CA GLU A 82 -0.92 14.24 23.30
C GLU A 82 -2.00 13.17 23.10
N GLN A 83 -3.06 13.47 22.34
CA GLN A 83 -4.14 12.51 22.08
C GLN A 83 -3.64 11.29 21.32
N PHE A 84 -2.77 11.50 20.33
CA PHE A 84 -2.10 10.40 19.64
C PHE A 84 -1.22 9.57 20.59
N ASN A 85 -0.41 10.23 21.42
CA ASN A 85 0.48 9.57 22.37
C ASN A 85 -0.29 8.76 23.42
N GLU A 86 -1.40 9.28 23.95
CA GLU A 86 -2.29 8.55 24.85
C GLU A 86 -2.82 7.27 24.20
N LYS A 87 -3.26 7.34 22.93
CA LYS A 87 -3.74 6.17 22.18
C LYS A 87 -2.65 5.16 21.84
N VAL A 88 -1.42 5.59 21.63
CA VAL A 88 -0.28 4.69 21.42
C VAL A 88 0.13 4.00 22.73
N LEU A 89 0.02 4.70 23.85
CA LEU A 89 0.38 4.19 25.19
C LEU A 89 -0.73 3.37 25.85
N GLU A 90 -1.96 3.35 25.30
CA GLU A 90 -3.03 2.43 25.70
C GLU A 90 -2.54 0.98 25.52
N GLN A 91 -2.12 0.36 26.63
CA GLN A 91 -1.63 -1.02 26.65
C GLN A 91 -2.78 -1.98 26.33
N ASN A 92 -2.77 -2.52 25.12
CA ASN A 92 -3.54 -3.71 24.76
C ASN A 92 -2.69 -4.96 24.99
N PHE A 93 -3.34 -6.12 25.15
CA PHE A 93 -2.70 -7.43 25.38
C PHE A 93 -1.57 -7.77 24.39
N TYR A 94 -1.56 -7.14 23.20
CA TYR A 94 -0.57 -7.32 22.13
C TYR A 94 0.56 -6.27 22.08
N GLY A 95 0.68 -5.38 23.07
CA GLY A 95 1.80 -4.42 23.19
C GLY A 95 1.89 -3.32 22.12
N PHE A 96 1.08 -3.41 21.05
CA PHE A 96 0.92 -2.42 19.98
C PHE A 96 -0.58 -2.31 19.68
N PRO A 97 -1.14 -1.13 19.37
CA PRO A 97 -2.56 -0.95 19.05
C PRO A 97 -2.93 -1.54 17.66
N ILE A 98 -2.40 -2.72 17.31
CA ILE A 98 -2.59 -3.43 16.03
C ILE A 98 -4.08 -3.57 15.71
N LYS A 99 -4.89 -3.97 16.70
CA LYS A 99 -6.33 -4.11 16.52
C LYS A 99 -6.98 -2.76 16.17
N GLY A 100 -6.60 -1.68 16.86
CA GLY A 100 -7.10 -0.35 16.54
C GLY A 100 -6.70 0.09 15.12
N ILE A 101 -5.46 -0.14 14.74
CA ILE A 101 -4.96 0.13 13.38
C ILE A 101 -5.72 -0.72 12.35
N TRP A 102 -5.97 -1.99 12.64
CA TRP A 102 -6.73 -2.89 11.79
C TRP A 102 -8.16 -2.38 11.57
N ASP A 103 -8.87 -2.05 12.65
CA ASP A 103 -10.26 -1.58 12.61
C ASP A 103 -10.34 -0.27 11.82
N VAL A 104 -9.40 0.65 12.04
CA VAL A 104 -9.25 1.91 11.28
C VAL A 104 -9.05 1.64 9.79
N ILE A 105 -8.09 0.79 9.43
CA ILE A 105 -7.80 0.56 8.02
C ILE A 105 -8.93 -0.21 7.33
N ALA A 106 -9.61 -1.11 8.04
CA ALA A 106 -10.78 -1.81 7.51
C ALA A 106 -11.89 -0.81 7.13
N LEU A 107 -12.16 0.19 7.99
CA LEU A 107 -13.09 1.29 7.66
C LEU A 107 -12.60 2.11 6.46
N ALA A 108 -11.31 2.44 6.39
CA ALA A 108 -10.76 3.12 5.21
C ALA A 108 -10.97 2.32 3.92
N CYS A 109 -10.94 0.98 3.99
CA CYS A 109 -11.22 0.13 2.85
C CYS A 109 -12.70 0.12 2.47
N GLU A 110 -13.62 0.24 3.42
CA GLU A 110 -15.05 0.44 3.13
C GLU A 110 -15.26 1.76 2.36
N ASP A 111 -14.65 2.86 2.83
CA ASP A 111 -14.69 4.15 2.14
C ASP A 111 -14.17 4.06 0.69
N VAL A 112 -13.14 3.23 0.44
CA VAL A 112 -12.64 2.98 -0.91
C VAL A 112 -13.74 2.44 -1.82
N PHE A 113 -14.49 1.44 -1.37
CA PHE A 113 -15.53 0.81 -2.19
C PHE A 113 -16.79 1.67 -2.32
N GLU A 114 -17.06 2.57 -1.38
CA GLU A 114 -18.13 3.56 -1.48
C GLU A 114 -17.76 4.76 -2.37
N ASN A 115 -16.47 4.98 -2.63
CA ASN A 115 -16.01 6.12 -3.42
C ASN A 115 -16.43 6.01 -4.89
N LYS A 116 -17.07 7.08 -5.40
CA LYS A 116 -17.53 7.13 -6.80
C LYS A 116 -16.41 6.91 -7.83
N ASN A 117 -15.21 7.45 -7.61
CA ASN A 117 -14.09 7.28 -8.55
C ASN A 117 -13.63 5.81 -8.62
N VAL A 118 -13.83 5.05 -7.55
CA VAL A 118 -13.53 3.62 -7.49
C VAL A 118 -14.67 2.81 -8.10
N ALA A 119 -15.93 3.15 -7.83
CA ALA A 119 -17.07 2.54 -8.50
C ALA A 119 -16.97 2.70 -10.03
N ASP A 120 -16.73 3.93 -10.51
CA ASP A 120 -16.54 4.22 -11.93
C ASP A 120 -15.32 3.45 -12.52
N LEU A 121 -14.26 3.25 -11.73
CA LEU A 121 -13.10 2.43 -12.12
C LEU A 121 -13.47 0.95 -12.25
N LEU A 122 -14.20 0.40 -11.28
CA LEU A 122 -14.63 -1.00 -11.26
C LEU A 122 -15.67 -1.32 -12.34
N GLU A 123 -16.47 -0.34 -12.76
CA GLU A 123 -17.40 -0.47 -13.89
C GLU A 123 -16.74 -0.26 -15.25
N SER A 124 -15.57 0.40 -15.29
CA SER A 124 -14.87 0.68 -16.54
C SER A 124 -14.24 -0.56 -17.20
N ASP A 125 -14.03 -0.45 -18.51
CA ASP A 125 -13.26 -1.40 -19.33
C ASP A 125 -11.74 -1.07 -19.34
N LYS A 126 -11.27 -0.32 -18.33
CA LYS A 126 -9.84 -0.01 -18.22
C LYS A 126 -9.03 -1.28 -17.96
N HIS A 127 -7.80 -1.28 -18.47
CA HIS A 127 -6.84 -2.36 -18.30
C HIS A 127 -5.66 -1.89 -17.43
N PHE A 128 -5.11 -2.80 -16.63
CA PHE A 128 -3.86 -2.61 -15.90
C PHE A 128 -3.03 -3.87 -16.00
N ASP A 129 -1.72 -3.73 -16.19
CA ASP A 129 -0.77 -4.85 -16.25
C ASP A 129 -0.32 -5.27 -14.84
N LEU A 130 -0.53 -4.40 -13.85
CA LEU A 130 -0.04 -4.57 -12.49
C LEU A 130 -0.93 -3.81 -11.50
N VAL A 131 -1.19 -4.44 -10.35
CA VAL A 131 -1.86 -3.80 -9.21
C VAL A 131 -0.86 -3.66 -8.07
N PHE A 132 -0.64 -2.44 -7.59
CA PHE A 132 0.26 -2.11 -6.50
C PHE A 132 -0.55 -1.78 -5.25
N LEU A 133 -0.37 -2.56 -4.19
CA LEU A 133 -1.13 -2.43 -2.95
C LEU A 133 -0.18 -2.49 -1.75
N GLU A 134 -0.72 -2.12 -0.60
CA GLU A 134 -0.12 -2.36 0.71
C GLU A 134 -1.11 -3.22 1.50
N VAL A 135 -1.09 -4.54 1.33
CA VAL A 135 -1.98 -5.50 2.01
C VAL A 135 -1.26 -6.07 3.24
N SER A 136 -1.50 -5.51 4.41
CA SER A 136 -0.97 -6.03 5.68
C SER A 136 -1.93 -5.96 6.87
N LEU A 137 -2.72 -4.89 6.98
CA LEU A 137 -3.56 -4.64 8.16
C LEU A 137 -4.97 -4.26 7.71
N GLY A 138 -5.90 -5.21 7.66
CA GLY A 138 -7.29 -4.94 7.28
C GLY A 138 -7.56 -4.70 5.79
N GLN A 139 -6.53 -4.67 4.94
CA GLN A 139 -6.62 -4.29 3.51
C GLN A 139 -6.87 -5.47 2.55
N ALA A 140 -7.19 -6.65 3.07
CA ALA A 140 -7.37 -7.85 2.26
C ALA A 140 -8.45 -7.69 1.19
N SER A 141 -9.48 -6.88 1.44
CA SER A 141 -10.54 -6.57 0.48
C SER A 141 -10.03 -5.92 -0.80
N LEU A 142 -8.94 -5.12 -0.74
CA LEU A 142 -8.34 -4.47 -1.91
C LEU A 142 -7.75 -5.48 -2.92
N THR A 143 -7.51 -6.72 -2.52
CA THR A 143 -7.08 -7.77 -3.46
C THR A 143 -8.12 -8.04 -4.56
N ALA A 144 -9.38 -7.62 -4.36
CA ALA A 144 -10.42 -7.64 -5.38
C ALA A 144 -10.03 -6.90 -6.67
N PHE A 145 -9.20 -5.84 -6.60
CA PHE A 145 -8.72 -5.13 -7.80
C PHE A 145 -7.89 -6.03 -8.72
N SER A 146 -7.09 -6.93 -8.16
CA SER A 146 -6.33 -7.92 -8.94
C SER A 146 -7.26 -8.86 -9.70
N HIS A 147 -8.32 -9.33 -9.04
CA HIS A 147 -9.34 -10.15 -9.69
C HIS A 147 -10.14 -9.37 -10.75
N LYS A 148 -10.50 -8.11 -10.50
CA LYS A 148 -11.22 -7.28 -11.49
C LYS A 148 -10.40 -7.07 -12.76
N PHE A 149 -9.10 -6.76 -12.62
CA PHE A 149 -8.24 -6.40 -13.74
C PHE A 149 -7.40 -7.56 -14.28
N GLN A 150 -7.52 -8.77 -13.69
CA GLN A 150 -6.73 -9.95 -14.04
C GLN A 150 -5.21 -9.68 -14.04
N ALA A 151 -4.77 -8.85 -13.09
CA ALA A 151 -3.40 -8.35 -13.01
C ALA A 151 -2.72 -8.80 -11.71
N PRO A 152 -1.44 -9.18 -11.73
CA PRO A 152 -0.71 -9.59 -10.53
C PRO A 152 -0.60 -8.45 -9.52
N ILE A 153 -0.51 -8.82 -8.24
CA ILE A 153 -0.31 -7.88 -7.13
C ILE A 153 1.18 -7.75 -6.83
N ILE A 154 1.68 -6.52 -6.77
CA ILE A 154 2.87 -6.20 -5.95
C ILE A 154 2.37 -5.66 -4.62
N ASN A 155 2.61 -6.44 -3.57
CA ASN A 155 2.33 -6.04 -2.20
C ASN A 155 3.58 -5.36 -1.62
N PHE A 156 3.52 -4.05 -1.42
CA PHE A 156 4.60 -3.28 -0.82
C PHE A 156 4.34 -3.08 0.67
N GLN A 157 5.36 -3.30 1.49
CA GLN A 157 5.28 -3.15 2.94
C GLN A 157 6.38 -2.23 3.42
N GLY A 158 6.00 -1.17 4.13
CA GLY A 158 6.93 -0.23 4.77
C GLY A 158 7.44 -0.70 6.14
N PHE A 159 6.92 -1.83 6.65
CA PHE A 159 7.29 -2.39 7.94
C PHE A 159 8.50 -3.33 7.84
N SER A 160 9.19 -3.52 8.97
CA SER A 160 10.13 -4.62 9.12
C SER A 160 9.40 -5.97 9.12
N THR A 161 10.17 -7.06 9.03
CA THR A 161 9.64 -8.42 9.17
C THR A 161 8.95 -8.58 10.53
N TRP A 162 7.75 -9.16 10.52
CA TRP A 162 6.96 -9.51 11.71
C TRP A 162 6.04 -10.67 11.33
N GLY A 163 5.54 -11.41 12.32
CA GLY A 163 4.92 -12.71 12.08
C GLY A 163 3.80 -12.71 11.02
N LEU A 164 2.95 -11.67 10.99
CA LEU A 164 1.86 -11.61 10.01
C LEU A 164 2.36 -11.36 8.57
N THR A 165 3.27 -10.40 8.35
CA THR A 165 3.82 -10.17 6.99
C THR A 165 4.58 -11.38 6.51
N ASP A 166 5.38 -11.99 7.38
CA ASP A 166 6.15 -13.19 7.03
C ASP A 166 5.24 -14.35 6.65
N TRP A 167 4.12 -14.53 7.37
CA TRP A 167 3.10 -15.52 7.01
C TRP A 167 2.47 -15.26 5.64
N ILE A 168 2.10 -14.01 5.34
CA ILE A 168 1.48 -13.62 4.07
C ILE A 168 2.41 -13.86 2.88
N VAL A 169 3.71 -13.60 3.03
CA VAL A 169 4.70 -13.76 1.95
C VAL A 169 5.39 -15.13 1.93
N GLY A 170 5.07 -16.02 2.88
CA GLY A 170 5.61 -17.37 2.97
C GLY A 170 7.03 -17.46 3.55
N ASN A 171 7.48 -16.45 4.29
CA ASN A 171 8.73 -16.48 5.05
C ASN A 171 8.64 -17.44 6.25
N SER A 172 9.79 -17.95 6.71
CA SER A 172 9.84 -18.84 7.87
C SER A 172 9.53 -18.11 9.17
N LEU A 173 8.52 -18.56 9.92
CA LEU A 173 8.12 -17.99 11.22
C LEU A 173 8.95 -18.52 12.40
N SER A 174 10.27 -18.69 12.23
CA SER A 174 11.12 -19.28 13.27
C SER A 174 11.29 -18.32 14.45
N ILE A 175 10.53 -18.55 15.52
CA ILE A 175 10.63 -17.83 16.81
C ILE A 175 12.05 -17.90 17.39
N SER A 176 12.83 -18.93 17.02
CA SER A 176 14.21 -19.13 17.47
C SER A 176 15.20 -18.07 16.96
N HIS A 177 14.90 -17.41 15.83
CA HIS A 177 15.82 -16.45 15.18
C HIS A 177 15.17 -15.10 14.85
N ILE A 178 13.83 -15.01 14.86
CA ILE A 178 13.10 -13.78 14.61
C ILE A 178 12.37 -13.39 15.91
N PRO A 179 12.95 -12.50 16.74
CA PRO A 179 12.23 -11.93 17.86
C PRO A 179 11.02 -11.17 17.33
N ASP A 180 9.81 -11.72 17.53
CA ASP A 180 8.58 -11.08 17.08
C ASP A 180 8.25 -9.91 18.03
N ILE A 181 8.30 -8.70 17.48
CA ILE A 181 8.16 -7.43 18.23
C ILE A 181 6.80 -7.27 18.92
N ALA A 182 5.79 -8.02 18.46
CA ALA A 182 4.46 -8.05 19.05
C ALA A 182 4.27 -9.17 20.07
N SER A 183 5.06 -10.25 20.01
CA SER A 183 4.94 -11.41 20.91
C SER A 183 5.77 -11.30 22.18
N PHE A 184 6.82 -10.47 22.18
CA PHE A 184 7.70 -10.31 23.34
C PHE A 184 7.77 -8.84 23.79
N PRO A 185 7.32 -8.52 25.02
CA PRO A 185 7.58 -7.20 25.59
C PRO A 185 9.08 -7.08 25.87
N PHE A 186 9.79 -6.39 24.98
CA PHE A 186 11.21 -6.08 25.20
C PHE A 186 11.31 -5.01 26.29
N THR A 187 11.85 -5.41 27.44
CA THR A 187 12.31 -4.44 28.44
C THR A 187 13.78 -4.16 28.22
N HIS A 188 14.26 -3.01 28.71
CA HIS A 188 15.70 -2.70 28.75
C HIS A 188 16.51 -3.71 29.59
N ASN A 189 15.85 -4.55 30.39
CA ASN A 189 16.46 -5.62 31.14
C ASN A 189 16.40 -6.92 30.32
N MET A 190 17.47 -7.21 29.57
CA MET A 190 17.65 -8.53 28.98
C MET A 190 18.22 -9.47 30.05
N SER A 191 17.45 -10.46 30.50
CA SER A 191 18.00 -11.59 31.26
C SER A 191 18.62 -12.57 30.26
N PHE A 192 19.94 -12.75 30.36
CA PHE A 192 20.69 -13.81 29.69
C PHE A 192 20.53 -15.16 30.38
#